data_AF-A0A7S0MPQ7-F1
#
_entry.id   AF-A0A7S0MPQ7-F1
#
_cell.length_a   1.000
_cell.length_b   1.000
_cell.length_c   1.000
_cell.angle_alpha   90.00
_cell.angle_beta   90.00
_cell.angle_gamma   90.00
#
_symmetry.space_group_name_H-M   'P 1'
#
loop_
_entity.id
_entity.type
_entity.pdbx_description
1 polymer ?
#
loop_
_entity_poly.entity_id
_entity_poly.type
_entity_poly.pdbx_seq_one_letter_code
_entity_poly.pdbx_strand_id
1 'polypeptide(L)'
;REAEEKTKKEADEKAKTDEEARKKEEADAKAKKEAEEQAKQAEEKAKKEAEEKAKQEEAAKEQKEAEDLAKTREEHQQSEAAAAAARHADTSEAWLEEAKRGLAARLAQGWTNFAEAFDAMDGDSNGEVEQDSFAASREVRAMGWSEEQTRRVFTHLSNGGEVLLADSEEWARLFQPAQ
;
A
#
# COMPACT_ATOMS: atom_id res chain seq x y z
N ARG A 1 97.78 -29.13 -41.26
CA ARG A 1 96.36 -29.24 -41.68
C ARG A 1 95.41 -29.58 -40.51
N GLU A 2 95.88 -30.02 -39.34
CA GLU A 2 95.00 -30.33 -38.19
C GLU A 2 94.60 -29.12 -37.32
N ALA A 3 95.38 -28.04 -37.30
CA ALA A 3 95.06 -26.84 -36.51
C ALA A 3 93.86 -26.06 -37.07
N GLU A 4 93.77 -25.91 -38.40
CA GLU A 4 92.66 -25.19 -39.06
C GLU A 4 91.33 -25.95 -39.00
N GLU A 5 91.35 -27.29 -38.95
CA GLU A 5 90.11 -28.08 -38.85
C GLU A 5 89.50 -28.03 -37.44
N LYS A 6 90.34 -27.91 -36.40
CA LYS A 6 89.87 -27.74 -35.00
C LYS A 6 89.25 -26.35 -34.78
N THR A 7 89.87 -25.28 -35.28
CA THR A 7 89.34 -23.92 -35.11
C THR A 7 88.00 -23.72 -35.83
N LYS A 8 87.79 -24.39 -36.97
CA LYS A 8 86.53 -24.30 -37.72
C LYS A 8 85.40 -25.11 -37.05
N LYS A 9 85.71 -26.25 -36.43
CA LYS A 9 84.74 -27.03 -35.64
C LYS A 9 84.31 -26.31 -34.36
N GLU A 10 85.25 -25.69 -33.62
CA GLU A 10 84.90 -24.93 -32.40
C GLU A 10 84.03 -23.69 -32.70
N ALA A 11 84.28 -22.99 -33.82
CA ALA A 11 83.47 -21.85 -34.21
C ALA A 11 82.03 -22.25 -34.61
N ASP A 12 81.88 -23.38 -35.31
CA ASP A 12 80.57 -23.91 -35.74
C ASP A 12 79.76 -24.45 -34.55
N GLU A 13 80.40 -25.15 -33.61
CA GLU A 13 79.75 -25.63 -32.39
C GLU A 13 79.29 -24.48 -31.49
N LYS A 14 80.13 -23.45 -31.33
CA LYS A 14 79.79 -22.28 -30.51
C LYS A 14 78.66 -21.46 -31.13
N ALA A 15 78.62 -21.32 -32.46
CA ALA A 15 77.53 -20.66 -33.16
C ALA A 15 76.20 -21.42 -33.03
N LYS A 16 76.22 -22.76 -33.16
CA LYS A 16 75.03 -23.60 -32.94
C LYS A 16 74.50 -23.50 -31.51
N THR A 17 75.39 -23.55 -30.53
CA THR A 17 75.01 -23.51 -29.10
C THR A 17 74.41 -22.15 -28.72
N ASP A 18 74.94 -21.05 -29.27
CA ASP A 18 74.41 -19.69 -29.04
C ASP A 18 73.04 -19.49 -29.69
N GLU A 19 72.83 -20.05 -30.89
CA GLU A 19 71.53 -19.97 -31.58
C GLU A 19 70.45 -20.84 -30.91
N GLU A 20 70.80 -22.02 -30.40
CA GLU A 20 69.88 -22.83 -29.57
C GLU A 20 69.55 -22.16 -28.24
N ALA A 21 70.53 -21.56 -27.57
CA ALA A 21 70.31 -20.83 -26.33
C ALA A 21 69.34 -19.66 -26.55
N ARG A 22 69.56 -18.86 -27.60
CA ARG A 22 68.65 -17.75 -27.97
C ARG A 22 67.24 -18.24 -28.29
N LYS A 23 67.08 -19.32 -29.08
CA LYS A 23 65.76 -19.86 -29.40
C LYS A 23 65.01 -20.35 -28.15
N LYS A 24 65.74 -20.94 -27.20
CA LYS A 24 65.15 -21.43 -25.94
C LYS A 24 64.74 -20.29 -25.01
N GLU A 25 65.56 -19.25 -24.91
CA GLU A 25 65.26 -18.06 -24.09
C GLU A 25 64.07 -17.27 -24.65
N GLU A 26 63.98 -17.14 -25.97
CA GLU A 26 62.87 -16.45 -26.64
C GLU A 26 61.54 -17.24 -26.49
N ALA A 27 61.60 -18.58 -26.58
CA ALA A 27 60.45 -19.44 -26.35
C ALA A 27 59.96 -19.38 -24.89
N ASP A 28 60.87 -19.40 -23.91
CA ASP A 28 60.52 -19.29 -22.48
C ASP A 28 59.92 -17.92 -22.16
N ALA A 29 60.53 -16.83 -22.66
CA ALA A 29 60.01 -15.48 -22.47
C ALA A 29 58.62 -15.29 -23.07
N LYS A 30 58.35 -15.89 -24.23
CA LYS A 30 57.04 -15.84 -24.90
C LYS A 30 55.99 -16.64 -24.13
N ALA A 31 56.32 -17.86 -23.69
CA ALA A 31 55.44 -18.69 -22.87
C ALA A 31 55.09 -18.01 -21.53
N LYS A 32 56.06 -17.33 -20.90
CA LYS A 32 55.85 -16.63 -19.63
C LYS A 32 54.96 -15.40 -19.76
N LYS A 33 55.13 -14.61 -20.84
CA LYS A 33 54.24 -13.49 -21.15
C LYS A 33 52.81 -13.94 -21.45
N GLU A 34 52.64 -15.00 -22.22
CA GLU A 34 51.33 -15.52 -22.59
C GLU A 34 50.58 -16.09 -21.37
N ALA A 35 51.29 -16.78 -20.47
CA ALA A 35 50.74 -17.24 -19.19
C ALA A 35 50.34 -16.07 -18.27
N GLU A 36 51.14 -15.02 -18.19
CA GLU A 36 50.82 -13.83 -17.38
C GLU A 36 49.62 -13.05 -17.95
N GLU A 37 49.51 -12.94 -19.27
CA GLU A 37 48.39 -12.26 -19.93
C GLU A 37 47.09 -13.05 -19.79
N GLN A 38 47.14 -14.38 -19.90
CA GLN A 38 45.98 -15.23 -19.61
C GLN A 38 45.55 -15.15 -18.14
N ALA A 39 46.50 -15.12 -17.20
CA ALA A 39 46.19 -14.96 -15.78
C ALA A 39 45.51 -13.61 -15.49
N LYS A 40 46.00 -12.51 -16.08
CA LYS A 40 45.39 -11.18 -15.96
C LYS A 40 43.99 -11.12 -16.56
N GLN A 41 43.77 -11.73 -17.74
CA GLN A 41 42.43 -11.79 -18.32
C GLN A 41 41.46 -12.62 -17.49
N ALA A 42 41.91 -13.75 -16.92
CA ALA A 42 41.07 -14.58 -16.07
C ALA A 42 40.66 -13.83 -14.79
N GLU A 43 41.58 -13.11 -14.17
CA GLU A 43 41.31 -12.30 -12.98
C GLU A 43 40.36 -11.13 -13.28
N GLU A 44 40.56 -10.42 -14.40
CA GLU A 44 39.69 -9.30 -14.78
C GLU A 44 38.27 -9.77 -15.11
N LYS A 45 38.12 -10.92 -15.81
CA LYS A 45 36.82 -11.53 -16.08
C LYS A 45 36.12 -11.96 -14.79
N ALA A 46 36.83 -12.63 -13.89
CA ALA A 46 36.27 -13.04 -12.59
C ALA A 46 35.80 -11.84 -11.77
N LYS A 47 36.55 -10.74 -11.78
CA LYS A 47 36.19 -9.52 -11.07
C LYS A 47 34.96 -8.82 -11.69
N LYS A 48 34.88 -8.75 -13.02
CA LYS A 48 33.72 -8.20 -13.73
C LYS A 48 32.44 -9.02 -13.50
N GLU A 49 32.51 -10.34 -13.56
CA GLU A 49 31.36 -11.20 -13.27
C GLU A 49 30.88 -11.07 -11.81
N ALA A 50 31.81 -10.98 -10.86
CA ALA A 50 31.46 -10.78 -9.46
C ALA A 50 30.77 -9.44 -9.22
N GLU A 51 31.26 -8.36 -9.85
CA GLU A 51 30.65 -7.03 -9.74
C GLU A 51 29.28 -6.96 -10.43
N GLU A 52 29.12 -7.58 -11.60
CA GLU A 52 27.86 -7.60 -12.33
C GLU A 52 26.79 -8.40 -11.57
N LYS A 53 27.15 -9.56 -11.01
CA LYS A 53 26.24 -10.35 -10.16
C LYS A 53 25.81 -9.57 -8.92
N ALA A 54 26.75 -8.89 -8.24
CA ALA A 54 26.42 -8.07 -7.08
C ALA A 54 25.43 -6.94 -7.44
N LYS A 55 25.66 -6.25 -8.56
CA LYS A 55 24.75 -5.19 -9.05
C LYS A 55 23.37 -5.72 -9.44
N GLN A 56 23.30 -6.87 -10.11
CA GLN A 56 22.01 -7.48 -10.48
C GLN A 56 21.22 -7.92 -9.25
N GLU A 57 21.88 -8.46 -8.23
CA GLU A 57 21.22 -8.91 -7.00
C GLU A 57 20.67 -7.74 -6.18
N GLU A 58 21.44 -6.64 -6.09
CA GLU A 58 21.00 -5.40 -5.44
C GLU A 58 19.81 -4.77 -6.18
N ALA A 59 19.88 -4.66 -7.51
CA ALA A 59 18.80 -4.12 -8.33
C ALA A 59 17.52 -4.98 -8.26
N ALA A 60 17.66 -6.31 -8.25
CA ALA A 60 16.52 -7.23 -8.11
C ALA A 60 15.85 -7.10 -6.74
N LYS A 61 16.64 -6.90 -5.68
CA LYS A 61 16.12 -6.69 -4.33
C LYS A 61 15.36 -5.35 -4.23
N GLU A 62 15.92 -4.29 -4.79
CA GLU A 62 15.29 -2.96 -4.79
C GLU A 62 13.99 -2.93 -5.59
N GLN A 63 13.96 -3.59 -6.76
CA GLN A 63 12.72 -3.75 -7.54
C GLN A 63 11.64 -4.53 -6.78
N LYS A 64 12.03 -5.62 -6.12
CA LYS A 64 11.08 -6.43 -5.35
C LYS A 64 10.51 -5.67 -4.16
N GLU A 65 11.33 -4.88 -3.47
CA GLU A 65 10.88 -4.06 -2.33
C GLU A 65 9.97 -2.91 -2.79
N ALA A 66 10.28 -2.28 -3.93
CA ALA A 66 9.42 -1.27 -4.53
C ALA A 66 8.06 -1.83 -4.98
N GLU A 67 8.04 -3.04 -5.57
CA GLU A 67 6.80 -3.72 -5.97
C GLU A 67 5.94 -4.11 -4.76
N ASP A 68 6.55 -4.66 -3.70
CA ASP A 68 5.84 -5.04 -2.48
C ASP A 68 5.25 -3.82 -1.75
N LEU A 69 6.00 -2.71 -1.72
CA LEU A 69 5.52 -1.45 -1.17
C LEU A 69 4.38 -0.86 -2.01
N ALA A 70 4.48 -0.91 -3.34
CA ALA A 70 3.44 -0.44 -4.24
C ALA A 70 2.15 -1.25 -4.04
N LYS A 71 2.25 -2.57 -4.01
CA LYS A 71 1.11 -3.46 -3.78
C LYS A 71 0.46 -3.23 -2.42
N THR A 72 1.25 -3.16 -1.35
CA THR A 72 0.75 -2.88 0.00
C THR A 72 0.02 -1.53 0.06
N ARG A 73 0.55 -0.52 -0.64
CA ARG A 73 -0.08 0.79 -0.72
C ARG A 73 -1.39 0.76 -1.50
N GLU A 74 -1.45 0.01 -2.60
CA GLU A 74 -2.68 -0.18 -3.36
C GLU A 74 -3.74 -0.93 -2.54
N GLU A 75 -3.36 -1.99 -1.82
CA GLU A 75 -4.27 -2.71 -0.92
C GLU A 75 -4.80 -1.80 0.20
N HIS A 76 -3.92 -0.99 0.81
CA HIS A 76 -4.34 -0.01 1.81
C HIS A 76 -5.33 1.02 1.22
N GLN A 77 -5.02 1.58 0.04
CA GLN A 77 -5.91 2.52 -0.64
C GLN A 77 -7.26 1.91 -1.01
N GLN A 78 -7.27 0.67 -1.50
CA GLN A 78 -8.51 -0.03 -1.81
C GLN A 78 -9.34 -0.29 -0.54
N SER A 79 -8.69 -0.69 0.55
CA SER A 79 -9.37 -0.89 1.84
C SER A 79 -9.96 0.41 2.40
N GLU A 80 -9.23 1.52 2.26
CA GLU A 80 -9.66 2.84 2.73
C GLU A 80 -10.81 3.37 1.87
N ALA A 81 -10.73 3.21 0.55
CA ALA A 81 -11.79 3.58 -0.39
C ALA A 81 -13.05 2.75 -0.15
N ALA A 82 -12.92 1.44 0.10
CA ALA A 82 -14.05 0.57 0.45
C ALA A 82 -14.68 0.98 1.79
N ALA A 83 -13.88 1.31 2.80
CA ALA A 83 -14.38 1.82 4.07
C ALA A 83 -15.07 3.18 3.91
N ALA A 84 -14.54 4.08 3.08
CA ALA A 84 -15.17 5.36 2.76
C ALA A 84 -16.50 5.18 2.01
N ALA A 85 -16.54 4.25 1.05
CA ALA A 85 -17.77 3.91 0.33
C ALA A 85 -18.83 3.29 1.24
N ALA A 86 -18.43 2.41 2.17
CA ALA A 86 -19.33 1.85 3.18
C ALA A 86 -19.89 2.93 4.11
N ARG A 87 -19.05 3.86 4.60
CA ARG A 87 -19.50 5.03 5.36
C ARG A 87 -20.46 5.90 4.56
N HIS A 88 -20.19 6.12 3.28
CA HIS A 88 -21.08 6.89 2.40
C HIS A 88 -22.41 6.20 2.12
N ALA A 89 -22.42 4.88 1.93
CA ALA A 89 -23.64 4.10 1.72
C ALA A 89 -24.52 4.12 2.97
N ASP A 90 -23.90 3.91 4.13
CA ASP A 90 -24.53 3.93 5.46
C ASP A 90 -25.04 5.32 5.88
N THR A 91 -24.65 6.37 5.14
CA THR A 91 -25.00 7.75 5.46
C THR A 91 -25.53 8.54 4.26
N SER A 92 -25.95 7.82 3.23
CA SER A 92 -26.57 8.40 2.04
C SER A 92 -27.95 8.97 2.37
N GLU A 93 -28.43 9.93 1.58
CA GLU A 93 -29.80 10.47 1.74
C GLU A 93 -30.86 9.37 1.63
N ALA A 94 -30.64 8.37 0.78
CA ALA A 94 -31.53 7.22 0.66
C ALA A 94 -31.61 6.40 1.95
N TRP A 95 -30.47 6.17 2.62
CA TRP A 95 -30.44 5.51 3.92
C TRP A 95 -31.11 6.36 5.00
N LEU A 96 -30.91 7.69 4.99
CA LEU A 96 -31.55 8.60 5.95
C LEU A 96 -33.08 8.58 5.82
N GLU A 97 -33.61 8.56 4.61
CA GLU A 97 -35.05 8.43 4.38
C GLU A 97 -35.60 7.07 4.83
N GLU A 98 -34.85 5.98 4.62
CA GLU A 98 -35.22 4.65 5.12
C GLU A 98 -35.17 4.57 6.65
N ALA A 99 -34.14 5.15 7.26
CA ALA A 99 -33.98 5.26 8.71
C ALA A 99 -35.13 6.08 9.33
N LYS A 100 -35.47 7.22 8.74
CA LYS A 100 -36.61 8.05 9.11
C LYS A 100 -37.92 7.27 9.01
N ARG A 101 -38.13 6.51 7.93
CA ARG A 101 -39.32 5.67 7.75
C ARG A 101 -39.40 4.54 8.78
N GLY A 102 -38.28 3.90 9.09
CA GLY A 102 -38.19 2.86 10.12
C GLY A 102 -38.53 3.40 11.50
N LEU A 103 -38.01 4.57 11.84
CA LEU A 103 -38.35 5.28 13.07
C LEU A 103 -39.84 5.64 13.12
N ALA A 104 -40.39 6.21 12.04
CA ALA A 104 -41.82 6.51 11.94
C ALA A 104 -42.70 5.27 12.20
N ALA A 105 -42.36 4.15 11.57
CA ALA A 105 -43.09 2.89 11.73
C ALA A 105 -43.01 2.36 13.17
N ARG A 106 -41.86 2.52 13.83
CA ARG A 106 -41.68 2.07 15.21
C ARG A 106 -42.40 2.96 16.21
N LEU A 107 -42.35 4.27 16.01
CA LEU A 107 -43.14 5.23 16.80
C LEU A 107 -44.64 4.94 16.70
N ALA A 108 -45.14 4.66 15.49
CA ALA A 108 -46.53 4.27 15.27
C ALA A 108 -46.93 2.92 15.89
N GLN A 109 -45.98 2.04 16.20
CA GLN A 109 -46.23 0.77 16.91
C GLN A 109 -46.21 0.92 18.44
N GLY A 110 -45.39 1.85 18.96
CA GLY A 110 -45.21 2.04 20.40
C GLY A 110 -46.18 3.03 21.03
N TRP A 111 -46.78 3.93 20.24
CA TRP A 111 -47.54 5.08 20.72
C TRP A 111 -48.87 5.22 19.97
N THR A 112 -49.89 5.80 20.63
CA THR A 112 -51.20 5.99 19.98
C THR A 112 -51.16 7.11 18.95
N ASN A 113 -50.25 8.06 19.11
CA ASN A 113 -50.00 9.16 18.19
C ASN A 113 -48.56 9.70 18.33
N PHE A 114 -48.12 10.52 17.38
CA PHE A 114 -46.77 11.08 17.36
C PHE A 114 -46.53 12.16 18.41
N ALA A 115 -47.57 12.80 18.96
CA ALA A 115 -47.44 13.80 20.01
C ALA A 115 -47.03 13.17 21.35
N GLU A 116 -47.60 12.01 21.71
CA GLU A 116 -47.15 11.27 22.90
C GLU A 116 -45.71 10.75 22.77
N ALA A 117 -45.32 10.36 21.55
CA ALA A 117 -43.93 9.98 21.27
C ALA A 117 -42.96 11.16 21.41
N PHE A 118 -43.41 12.37 21.07
CA PHE A 118 -42.66 13.61 21.25
C PHE A 118 -42.49 13.94 22.73
N ASP A 119 -43.58 13.97 23.50
CA ASP A 119 -43.55 14.25 24.95
C ASP A 119 -42.64 13.26 25.71
N ALA A 120 -42.56 12.01 25.25
CA ALA A 120 -41.68 11.01 25.84
C ALA A 120 -40.20 11.19 25.51
N MET A 121 -39.88 11.89 24.42
CA MET A 121 -38.51 12.26 24.03
C MET A 121 -38.11 13.62 24.56
N ASP A 122 -39.06 14.55 24.72
CA ASP A 122 -38.92 15.84 25.38
C ASP A 122 -38.96 15.66 26.91
N GLY A 123 -37.88 15.07 27.44
CA GLY A 123 -37.79 14.66 28.84
C GLY A 123 -37.87 15.82 29.85
N ASP A 124 -37.55 17.04 29.44
CA ASP A 124 -37.68 18.26 30.23
C ASP A 124 -38.93 19.11 29.88
N SER A 125 -39.74 18.65 28.92
CA SER A 125 -41.00 19.26 28.51
C SER A 125 -40.83 20.72 28.08
N ASN A 126 -39.68 21.04 27.47
CA ASN A 126 -39.35 22.40 27.04
C ASN A 126 -39.86 22.69 25.61
N GLY A 127 -40.43 21.69 24.93
CA GLY A 127 -40.91 21.78 23.55
C GLY A 127 -39.82 21.54 22.50
N GLU A 128 -38.65 21.05 22.91
CA GLU A 128 -37.47 20.82 22.07
C GLU A 128 -36.87 19.44 22.36
N VAL A 129 -36.64 18.65 21.32
CA VAL A 129 -35.91 17.38 21.49
C VAL A 129 -34.43 17.62 21.19
N GLU A 130 -33.60 17.55 22.23
CA GLU A 130 -32.14 17.61 22.09
C GLU A 130 -31.57 16.29 21.53
N GLN A 131 -30.39 16.37 20.91
CA GLN A 131 -29.73 15.21 20.31
C GLN A 131 -29.47 14.09 21.33
N ASP A 132 -29.04 14.43 22.55
CA ASP A 132 -28.76 13.46 23.61
C ASP A 132 -30.04 12.78 24.10
N SER A 133 -31.13 13.53 24.26
CA SER A 133 -32.46 13.01 24.64
C SER A 133 -33.01 12.08 23.55
N PHE A 134 -32.87 12.47 22.27
CA PHE A 134 -33.22 11.63 21.13
C PHE A 134 -32.42 10.31 21.12
N ALA A 135 -31.10 10.38 21.28
CA ALA A 135 -30.21 9.20 21.29
C ALA A 135 -30.42 8.31 22.53
N ALA A 136 -30.84 8.90 23.66
CA ALA A 136 -31.19 8.18 24.87
C ALA A 136 -32.53 7.44 24.77
N SER A 137 -33.39 7.84 23.83
CA SER A 137 -34.72 7.25 23.67
C SER A 137 -34.66 5.74 23.40
N ARG A 138 -35.59 5.00 23.99
CA ARG A 138 -35.68 3.55 23.85
C ARG A 138 -35.82 3.13 22.39
N GLU A 139 -36.58 3.89 21.61
CA GLU A 139 -36.90 3.51 20.24
C GLU A 139 -35.72 3.73 19.30
N VAL A 140 -34.95 4.79 19.48
CA VAL A 140 -33.69 5.00 18.74
C VAL A 140 -32.67 3.93 19.11
N ARG A 141 -32.53 3.59 20.40
CA ARG A 141 -31.65 2.49 20.84
C ARG A 141 -32.08 1.12 20.28
N ALA A 142 -33.38 0.89 20.14
CA ALA A 142 -33.91 -0.36 19.60
C ALA A 142 -33.67 -0.52 18.09
N MET A 143 -33.35 0.55 17.36
CA MET A 143 -32.97 0.50 15.95
C MET A 143 -31.55 -0.04 15.72
N GLY A 144 -30.72 -0.09 16.78
CA GLY A 144 -29.34 -0.59 16.68
C GLY A 144 -28.41 0.33 15.87
N TRP A 145 -28.77 1.61 15.71
CA TRP A 145 -27.94 2.59 15.05
C TRP A 145 -26.71 2.93 15.89
N SER A 146 -25.58 3.14 15.22
CA SER A 146 -24.38 3.72 15.80
C SER A 146 -24.61 5.19 16.21
N GLU A 147 -23.69 5.74 17.01
CA GLU A 147 -23.75 7.14 17.42
C GLU A 147 -23.71 8.11 16.23
N GLU A 148 -22.87 7.82 15.22
CA GLU A 148 -22.77 8.63 14.01
C GLU A 148 -24.05 8.56 13.16
N GLN A 149 -24.62 7.36 13.00
CA GLN A 149 -25.90 7.15 12.32
C GLN A 149 -27.04 7.91 13.02
N THR A 150 -27.12 7.79 14.35
CA THR A 150 -28.13 8.48 15.17
C THR A 150 -28.01 9.99 15.05
N ARG A 151 -26.78 10.52 15.14
CA ARG A 151 -26.51 11.94 14.95
C ARG A 151 -26.94 12.43 13.57
N ARG A 152 -26.64 11.68 12.50
CA ARG A 152 -27.03 12.09 11.15
C ARG A 152 -28.53 12.03 10.91
N VAL A 153 -29.21 11.01 11.41
CA VAL A 153 -30.69 10.97 11.36
C VAL A 153 -31.27 12.17 12.11
N PHE A 154 -30.74 12.49 13.30
CA PHE A 154 -31.14 13.67 14.06
C PHE A 154 -30.92 14.97 13.28
N THR A 155 -29.71 15.18 12.75
CA THR A 155 -29.38 16.37 11.93
C THR A 155 -30.26 16.47 10.69
N HIS A 156 -30.59 15.34 10.06
CA HIS A 156 -31.50 15.30 8.91
C HIS A 156 -32.92 15.71 9.31
N LEU A 157 -33.43 15.19 10.44
CA LEU A 157 -34.75 15.54 10.96
C LEU A 157 -34.84 16.99 11.45
N SER A 158 -33.75 17.55 11.97
CA SER A 158 -33.67 18.95 12.44
C SER A 158 -33.37 19.95 11.32
N ASN A 159 -33.30 19.52 10.05
CA ASN A 159 -32.83 20.34 8.91
C ASN A 159 -31.48 21.03 9.17
N GLY A 160 -30.57 20.37 9.90
CA GLY A 160 -29.26 20.90 10.26
C GLY A 160 -29.19 21.70 11.58
N GLY A 161 -30.30 21.81 12.33
CA GLY A 161 -30.34 22.45 13.63
C GLY A 161 -29.73 21.62 14.77
N GLU A 162 -29.30 22.29 15.85
CA GLU A 162 -28.77 21.66 17.08
C GLU A 162 -29.87 21.05 17.96
N VAL A 163 -31.11 21.49 17.75
CA VAL A 163 -32.33 21.04 18.42
C VAL A 163 -33.39 20.71 17.38
N LEU A 164 -34.23 19.72 17.66
CA LEU A 164 -35.42 19.46 16.87
C LEU A 164 -36.52 20.43 17.33
N LEU A 165 -36.56 21.60 16.70
CA LEU A 165 -37.64 22.58 16.87
C LEU A 165 -38.90 22.03 16.21
N ALA A 166 -39.71 21.33 16.99
CA ALA A 166 -40.97 20.82 16.49
C ALA A 166 -41.98 20.79 17.64
N ASP A 167 -42.92 21.73 17.65
CA ASP A 167 -44.18 21.48 18.35
C ASP A 167 -44.74 20.12 17.88
N SER A 168 -45.50 19.43 18.74
CA SER A 168 -46.10 18.13 18.47
C SER A 168 -46.75 17.99 17.08
N GLU A 169 -47.29 19.08 16.51
CA GLU A 169 -47.85 19.12 15.16
C GLU A 169 -46.77 19.06 14.06
N GLU A 170 -45.64 19.75 14.22
CA GLU A 170 -44.53 19.72 13.28
C GLU A 170 -43.82 18.36 13.32
N TRP A 171 -43.70 17.78 14.51
CA TRP A 171 -43.18 16.43 14.71
C TRP A 171 -44.04 15.39 13.98
N ALA A 172 -45.36 15.49 14.09
CA ALA A 172 -46.27 14.63 13.35
C ALA A 172 -46.13 14.80 11.82
N ARG A 173 -45.95 16.03 11.33
CA ARG A 173 -45.74 16.30 9.89
C ARG A 173 -44.43 15.73 9.36
N LEU A 174 -43.37 15.70 10.16
CA LEU A 174 -42.08 15.12 9.76
C LEU A 174 -42.22 13.64 9.38
N PHE A 175 -43.07 12.89 10.07
CA PHE A 175 -43.25 11.44 9.88
C PHE A 175 -44.47 11.06 9.03
N GLN A 176 -45.27 12.03 8.59
CA GLN A 176 -46.34 11.76 7.64
C GLN A 176 -45.77 11.48 6.24
N PRO A 177 -46.28 10.46 5.53
CA PRO A 177 -45.89 10.23 4.15
C PRO A 177 -46.30 11.43 3.31
N ALA A 178 -45.36 11.96 2.51
CA ALA A 178 -45.67 12.98 1.51
C ALA A 178 -46.80 12.44 0.60
N GLN A 179 -47.93 13.15 0.57
CA GLN A 179 -49.10 12.83 -0.26
C GLN A 179 -48.81 13.10 -1.73
#